data_AF-C4J8R4-F1
#
_entry.id   AF-C4J8R4-F1
#
_cell.length_a   1.000
_cell.length_b   1.000
_cell.length_c   1.000
_cell.angle_alpha   90.00
_cell.angle_beta   90.00
_cell.angle_gamma   90.00
#
_symmetry.space_group_name_H-M   'P 1'
#
loop_
_entity.id
_entity.type
_entity.pdbx_description
1 polymer ?
#
loop_
_entity_poly.entity_id
_entity_poly.type
_entity_poly.pdbx_seq_one_letter_code
_entity_poly.pdbx_strand_id
1 'polypeptide(L)'
;MLYSLRRPPEHFADLVAGHFRVHGHTILAACKHYMAGNDIGSVVPEEEEESASRSAPKAKPGVIRTIPLNRRYAGSFDTSLKVLYEDLLMEFNVKGADTRKFMIEKLKKDQPAGT
;
A
#
# COMPACT_ATOMS: atom_id res chain seq x y z
N MET A 1 -3.32 -7.00 -7.29
CA MET A 1 -1.98 -6.41 -7.56
C MET A 1 -0.92 -7.48 -7.64
N LEU A 2 -0.66 -8.24 -6.57
CA LEU A 2 0.41 -9.24 -6.51
C LEU A 2 0.42 -10.28 -7.65
N TYR A 3 -0.75 -10.80 -8.02
CA TYR A 3 -0.86 -11.74 -9.15
C TYR A 3 -0.34 -11.12 -10.45
N SER A 4 -0.76 -9.90 -10.79
CA SER A 4 -0.32 -9.20 -12.00
C SER A 4 1.18 -8.88 -11.99
N LEU A 5 1.76 -8.58 -10.82
CA LEU A 5 3.20 -8.39 -10.68
C LEU A 5 4.01 -9.67 -10.98
N ARG A 6 3.54 -10.80 -10.46
CA ARG A 6 4.21 -12.11 -10.59
C ARG A 6 3.95 -12.79 -11.93
N ARG A 7 2.79 -12.53 -12.53
CA ARG A 7 2.32 -13.13 -13.79
C ARG A 7 1.65 -12.06 -14.63
N PRO A 8 2.43 -11.10 -15.19
CA PRO A 8 1.86 -10.11 -16.08
C PRO A 8 1.31 -10.80 -17.34
N PRO A 9 0.25 -10.26 -17.95
CA PRO A 9 -0.21 -10.73 -19.26
C PRO A 9 0.90 -10.60 -20.31
N GLU A 10 0.92 -11.51 -21.29
CA GLU A 10 2.03 -11.74 -22.24
C GLU A 10 2.56 -10.47 -22.93
N HIS A 11 1.68 -9.50 -23.20
CA HIS A 11 2.04 -8.26 -23.90
C HIS A 11 1.93 -7.00 -23.02
N PHE A 12 1.75 -7.17 -21.71
CA PHE A 12 1.54 -6.08 -20.77
C PHE A 12 2.56 -6.04 -19.64
N ALA A 13 3.63 -6.84 -19.71
CA ALA A 13 4.66 -6.90 -18.67
C ALA A 13 5.24 -5.52 -18.33
N ASP A 14 5.63 -4.75 -19.33
CA ASP A 14 6.22 -3.42 -19.13
C ASP A 14 5.20 -2.41 -18.61
N LEU A 15 3.95 -2.50 -19.07
CA LEU A 15 2.87 -1.64 -18.59
C LEU A 15 2.58 -1.91 -17.11
N VAL A 16 2.51 -3.19 -16.72
CA VAL A 16 2.28 -3.61 -15.35
C VAL A 16 3.46 -3.18 -14.46
N ALA A 17 4.69 -3.43 -14.90
CA ALA A 17 5.89 -3.01 -14.17
C ALA A 17 5.96 -1.49 -14.01
N GLY A 18 5.74 -0.74 -15.09
CA GLY A 18 5.72 0.73 -15.07
C GLY A 18 4.63 1.31 -14.16
N HIS A 19 3.41 0.75 -14.21
CA HIS A 19 2.32 1.15 -13.33
C HIS A 19 2.69 0.98 -11.85
N PHE A 20 3.19 -0.20 -11.48
CA PHE A 20 3.55 -0.47 -10.10
C PHE A 20 4.84 0.20 -9.64
N ARG A 21 5.73 0.56 -10.56
CA ARG A 21 6.88 1.41 -10.27
C ARG A 21 6.45 2.80 -9.80
N VAL A 22 5.47 3.39 -10.49
CA VAL A 22 4.96 4.73 -10.17
C VAL A 22 4.05 4.71 -8.95
N HIS A 23 3.18 3.72 -8.82
CA HIS A 23 2.15 3.68 -7.77
C HIS A 23 2.51 2.83 -6.55
N GLY A 24 3.66 2.15 -6.55
CA GLY A 24 4.06 1.24 -5.47
C GLY A 24 4.10 1.92 -4.10
N HIS A 25 4.63 3.14 -4.03
CA HIS A 25 4.65 3.94 -2.81
C HIS A 25 3.24 4.21 -2.26
N THR A 26 2.34 4.74 -3.08
CA THR A 26 0.95 5.04 -2.70
C THR A 26 0.20 3.78 -2.25
N ILE A 27 0.43 2.65 -2.92
CA ILE A 27 -0.18 1.37 -2.56
C ILE A 27 0.28 0.91 -1.17
N LEU A 28 1.59 0.97 -0.90
CA LEU A 28 2.15 0.59 0.41
C LEU A 28 1.67 1.52 1.52
N ALA A 29 1.59 2.83 1.26
CA ALA A 29 1.02 3.81 2.20
C ALA A 29 -0.44 3.47 2.56
N ALA A 30 -1.25 3.12 1.56
CA ALA A 30 -2.63 2.70 1.76
C ALA A 30 -2.74 1.41 2.59
N CYS A 31 -1.92 0.39 2.29
CA CYS A 31 -1.87 -0.84 3.09
C CYS A 31 -1.57 -0.54 4.56
N LYS A 32 -0.59 0.31 4.86
CA LYS A 32 -0.28 0.73 6.23
C LYS A 32 -1.45 1.48 6.88
N HIS A 33 -2.10 2.36 6.13
CA HIS A 33 -3.27 3.09 6.62
C HIS A 33 -4.40 2.13 7.02
N TYR A 34 -4.67 1.11 6.21
CA TYR A 34 -5.68 0.09 6.51
C TYR A 34 -5.28 -0.81 7.69
N MET A 35 -4.00 -1.18 7.79
CA MET A 35 -3.46 -1.93 8.94
C MET A 35 -3.55 -1.14 10.26
N ALA A 36 -3.57 0.20 10.19
CA ALA A 36 -3.81 1.05 11.36
C ALA A 36 -5.30 1.08 11.79
N GLY A 37 -6.16 0.32 11.11
CA GLY A 37 -7.59 0.20 11.44
C GLY A 37 -8.50 1.18 10.71
N ASN A 38 -7.98 1.92 9.73
CA ASN A 38 -8.79 2.80 8.89
C ASN A 38 -9.55 2.01 7.81
N ASP A 39 -10.66 2.55 7.34
CA ASP A 39 -11.53 1.89 6.36
C ASP A 39 -10.87 1.78 4.98
N ILE A 40 -11.15 0.68 4.27
CA ILE A 40 -10.70 0.52 2.89
C ILE A 40 -11.37 1.58 2.01
N GLY A 41 -10.57 2.31 1.23
CA GLY A 41 -11.06 3.38 0.37
C GLY A 41 -11.17 4.74 1.08
N SER A 42 -10.78 4.85 2.35
CA SER A 42 -10.56 6.14 2.99
C SER A 42 -9.43 6.92 2.30
N VAL A 43 -9.46 8.25 2.46
CA VAL A 43 -8.38 9.10 1.97
C VAL A 43 -7.13 8.84 2.81
N VAL A 44 -6.10 8.31 2.18
CA VAL A 44 -4.77 8.13 2.79
C VAL A 44 -4.10 9.50 2.79
N PRO A 45 -3.60 10.00 3.94
CA PRO A 45 -2.81 11.22 3.96
C PRO A 45 -1.61 11.08 3.02
N GLU A 46 -1.52 11.94 2.01
CA GLU A 46 -0.30 12.06 1.23
C GLU A 46 0.75 12.70 2.15
N GLU A 47 1.73 11.90 2.56
CA GLU A 47 2.94 12.42 3.17
C GLU A 47 3.66 13.21 2.06
N GLU A 48 3.80 14.52 2.22
CA GLU A 48 4.31 15.44 1.19
C GLU A 48 5.68 14.98 0.66
N GLU A 49 5.69 14.31 -0.50
CA GLU A 49 6.89 14.07 -1.29
C GLU A 49 6.60 14.44 -2.75
N GLU A 50 7.33 15.46 -3.20
CA GLU A 50 7.24 16.10 -4.51
C GLU A 50 7.66 15.13 -5.63
N SER A 51 6.69 14.48 -6.28
CA SER A 51 6.85 14.01 -7.65
C SER A 51 5.51 13.96 -8.39
N ALA A 52 5.51 14.45 -9.61
CA ALA A 52 4.38 15.13 -10.23
C ALA A 52 3.27 14.24 -10.84
N SER A 53 2.05 14.77 -10.70
CA SER A 53 0.90 14.74 -11.63
C SER A 53 0.03 13.48 -11.72
N ARG A 54 -1.14 13.54 -11.06
CA ARG A 54 -2.45 13.78 -11.70
C ARG A 54 -3.43 14.30 -10.65
N SER A 55 -3.80 15.57 -10.78
CA SER A 55 -4.85 16.21 -9.99
C SER A 55 -6.22 15.56 -10.27
N ALA A 56 -6.68 14.72 -9.35
CA ALA A 56 -8.11 14.41 -9.22
C ALA A 56 -8.79 15.60 -8.52
N PRO A 57 -10.04 15.95 -8.89
CA PRO A 57 -10.73 17.08 -8.27
C PRO A 57 -10.93 16.82 -6.77
N LYS A 58 -10.63 17.82 -5.94
CA LYS A 58 -10.96 17.84 -4.51
C LYS A 58 -12.47 17.79 -4.33
N ALA A 59 -13.05 16.59 -4.35
CA ALA A 59 -14.43 16.35 -3.98
C ALA A 59 -14.56 16.51 -2.46
N LYS A 60 -15.51 17.33 -2.03
CA LYS A 60 -15.86 17.55 -0.63
C LYS A 60 -16.17 16.20 0.03
N PRO A 61 -15.67 15.91 1.25
CA PRO A 61 -15.95 14.64 1.91
C PRO A 61 -17.43 14.59 2.32
N GLY A 62 -18.25 13.97 1.47
CA GLY A 62 -19.52 13.42 1.90
C GLY A 62 -19.22 12.25 2.83
N VAL A 63 -19.60 12.37 4.10
CA VAL A 63 -19.47 11.31 5.09
C VAL A 63 -20.31 10.12 4.63
N ILE A 64 -19.69 9.16 3.93
CA ILE A 64 -20.27 7.84 3.74
C ILE A 64 -20.03 7.10 5.05
N ARG A 65 -21.04 7.10 5.93
CA ARG A 65 -21.07 6.18 7.08
C ARG A 65 -21.44 4.79 6.55
N THR A 66 -20.46 4.01 6.14
CA THR A 66 -20.69 2.58 5.89
C THR A 66 -20.67 1.79 7.18
N ILE A 67 -21.52 0.76 7.19
CA ILE A 67 -21.85 -0.17 8.27
C ILE A 67 -20.56 -0.68 8.94
N PRO A 68 -20.48 -0.73 10.28
CA PRO A 68 -19.31 -1.25 10.97
C PRO A 68 -19.08 -2.70 10.54
N LEU A 69 -18.02 -2.93 9.76
CA LEU A 69 -17.55 -4.26 9.43
C LEU A 69 -17.32 -5.00 10.74
N ASN A 70 -18.10 -6.06 10.93
CA ASN A 70 -18.09 -6.95 12.08
C ASN A 70 -16.65 -7.22 12.54
N ARG A 71 -16.27 -6.63 13.68
CA ARG A 71 -14.90 -6.64 14.25
C ARG A 71 -14.28 -8.03 14.39
N ARG A 72 -15.10 -9.10 14.31
CA ARG A 72 -14.68 -10.51 14.29
C ARG A 72 -13.86 -10.91 13.04
N TYR A 73 -14.02 -10.25 11.90
CA TYR A 73 -13.18 -10.49 10.70
C TYR A 73 -11.92 -9.61 10.64
N ALA A 74 -11.79 -8.63 11.54
CA ALA A 74 -10.67 -7.70 11.52
C ALA A 74 -9.32 -8.38 11.80
N GLY A 75 -9.30 -9.41 12.66
CA GLY A 75 -8.06 -10.11 13.03
C GLY A 75 -7.45 -10.94 11.89
N SER A 76 -8.27 -11.64 11.10
CA SER A 76 -7.80 -12.42 9.96
C SER A 76 -7.46 -11.54 8.76
N PHE A 77 -8.21 -10.44 8.56
CA PHE A 77 -7.91 -9.44 7.54
C PHE A 77 -6.55 -8.76 7.79
N ASP A 78 -6.30 -8.25 9.00
CA ASP A 78 -5.04 -7.58 9.34
C ASP A 78 -3.84 -8.52 9.16
N THR A 79 -3.96 -9.79 9.56
CA THR A 79 -2.90 -10.80 9.36
C THR A 79 -2.65 -11.05 7.87
N SER A 80 -3.72 -11.23 7.09
CA SER A 80 -3.62 -11.47 5.65
C SER A 80 -3.05 -10.24 4.92
N LEU A 81 -3.43 -9.04 5.35
CA LEU A 81 -2.95 -7.78 4.81
C LEU A 81 -1.48 -7.53 5.13
N LYS A 82 -1.01 -7.92 6.33
CA LYS A 82 0.41 -7.90 6.69
C LYS A 82 1.23 -8.78 5.76
N VAL A 83 0.82 -10.03 5.55
CA VAL A 83 1.51 -10.94 4.63
C VAL A 83 1.54 -10.35 3.21
N LEU A 84 0.40 -9.85 2.73
CA LEU A 84 0.31 -9.20 1.43
C LEU A 84 1.21 -7.96 1.32
N TYR A 85 1.27 -7.14 2.37
CA TYR A 85 2.12 -5.94 2.42
C TYR A 85 3.59 -6.29 2.24
N GLU A 86 4.06 -7.34 2.92
CA GLU A 86 5.46 -7.78 2.79
C GLU A 86 5.78 -8.31 1.39
N ASP A 87 4.88 -9.13 0.83
CA ASP A 87 5.00 -9.63 -0.53
C ASP A 87 5.02 -8.48 -1.56
N LEU A 88 4.15 -7.47 -1.38
CA LEU A 88 4.10 -6.30 -2.24
C LEU A 88 5.35 -5.44 -2.09
N LEU A 89 5.83 -5.22 -0.86
CA LEU A 89 7.04 -4.44 -0.59
C LEU A 89 8.24 -5.03 -1.32
N MET A 90 8.41 -6.34 -1.25
CA MET A 90 9.47 -7.05 -1.96
C MET A 90 9.33 -6.93 -3.48
N GLU A 91 8.15 -7.21 -4.04
CA GLU A 91 7.93 -7.17 -5.50
C GLU A 91 8.07 -5.75 -6.06
N PHE A 92 7.55 -4.74 -5.36
CA PHE A 92 7.69 -3.34 -5.76
C PHE A 92 9.15 -2.88 -5.74
N ASN A 93 9.93 -3.30 -4.75
CA ASN A 93 11.36 -3.03 -4.74
C ASN A 93 12.07 -3.65 -5.97
N VAL A 94 11.72 -4.90 -6.33
CA VAL A 94 12.26 -5.56 -7.54
C VAL A 94 11.87 -4.82 -8.82
N LYS A 95 10.67 -4.25 -8.90
CA LYS A 95 10.22 -3.44 -10.05
C LYS A 95 10.73 -2.00 -10.04
N GLY A 96 11.52 -1.62 -9.03
CA GLY A 96 12.16 -0.31 -8.92
C GLY A 96 11.22 0.81 -8.44
N ALA A 97 10.13 0.46 -7.75
CA ALA A 97 9.30 1.46 -7.07
C ALA A 97 10.07 2.07 -5.89
N ASP A 98 9.74 3.30 -5.51
CA ASP A 98 10.31 3.90 -4.29
C ASP A 98 9.71 3.24 -3.05
N THR A 99 10.48 2.33 -2.47
CA THR A 99 10.12 1.59 -1.26
C THR A 99 11.06 1.87 -0.09
N ARG A 100 12.01 2.80 -0.26
CA ARG A 100 13.12 3.02 0.70
C ARG A 100 12.60 3.30 2.11
N LYS A 101 11.61 4.19 2.22
CA LYS A 101 11.00 4.57 3.50
C LYS A 101 10.42 3.36 4.24
N PHE A 102 9.67 2.52 3.52
CA PHE A 102 9.02 1.33 4.08
C PHE A 102 10.03 0.27 4.52
N MET A 103 11.11 0.08 3.75
CA MET A 103 12.19 -0.84 4.14
C MET A 103 12.95 -0.36 5.38
N ILE A 104 13.25 0.95 5.49
CA ILE A 104 13.91 1.53 6.67
C ILE A 104 13.04 1.36 7.92
N GLU A 105 11.74 1.65 7.81
CA GLU A 105 10.82 1.49 8.94
C GLU A 105 10.70 0.04 9.38
N LYS A 106 10.65 -0.90 8.44
CA LYS A 106 10.66 -2.33 8.75
C LYS A 106 11.91 -2.73 9.53
N LEU A 107 13.09 -2.32 9.07
CA LEU A 107 14.36 -2.58 9.76
C LEU A 107 14.41 -1.97 11.17
N LYS A 108 13.84 -0.77 11.38
CA LYS A 108 13.76 -0.14 12.70
C LYS A 108 12.84 -0.91 13.66
N LYS A 109 11.80 -1.55 13.15
CA LYS A 109 10.84 -2.33 13.95
C LYS A 109 11.36 -3.73 14.30
N ASP A 110 12.19 -4.29 13.45
CA ASP A 110 12.81 -5.61 13.64
C ASP A 110 14.07 -5.56 14.53
N GLN A 111 14.58 -4.37 14.85
CA GLN A 111 15.65 -4.23 15.82
C GLN A 111 15.07 -4.43 17.23
N PRO A 112 15.50 -5.45 18.00
CA PRO A 112 15.08 -5.59 19.39
C PRO A 112 15.51 -4.34 20.14
N ALA A 113 14.60 -3.73 20.90
CA ALA A 113 14.93 -2.63 21.80
C ALA A 113 16.14 -3.05 22.64
N GLY A 114 17.30 -2.50 22.32
CA GLY A 114 18.55 -2.81 22.99
C GLY A 114 18.50 -2.28 24.42
N THR A 115 18.53 -3.23 25.36
CA THR A 115 19.04 -3.17 26.75
C THR A 115 18.83 -1.90 27.54
#